data_AF-Q2NJ94-F1
#
_entry.id   AF-Q2NJ94-F1
#
_cell.length_a   1.000
_cell.length_b   1.000
_cell.length_c   1.000
_cell.angle_alpha   90.00
_cell.angle_beta   90.00
_cell.angle_gamma   90.00
#
_symmetry.space_group_name_H-M   'P 1'
#
loop_
_entity.id
_entity.type
_entity.pdbx_description
1 polymer ?
#
loop_
_entity_poly.entity_id
_entity_poly.type
_entity_poly.pdbx_seq_one_letter_code
_entity_poly.pdbx_strand_id
1 'polypeptide(L)'
;MNKKELIKSIAEVNKTSITQTEEFYNSFENALIKAITSNEEVVLSSKIGKFILKTRKAHITPETKFIINKQTGKKQSKELVKI
;
A
#
# COMPACT_ATOMS: atom_id res chain seq x y z
N MET A 1 -7.54 -12.58 -3.52
CA MET A 1 -6.51 -13.44 -2.92
C MET A 1 -6.07 -12.83 -1.60
N ASN A 2 -6.16 -13.58 -0.51
CA ASN A 2 -5.68 -13.15 0.81
C ASN A 2 -4.24 -13.67 1.08
N LYS A 3 -3.61 -13.20 2.18
CA LYS A 3 -2.23 -13.58 2.54
C LYS A 3 -2.05 -15.10 2.69
N LYS A 4 -3.01 -15.78 3.34
CA LYS A 4 -2.94 -17.24 3.58
C LYS A 4 -3.06 -18.04 2.27
N GLU A 5 -3.94 -17.63 1.36
CA GLU A 5 -4.09 -18.22 0.04
C GLU A 5 -2.81 -18.07 -0.77
N LEU A 6 -2.21 -16.87 -0.77
CA LEU A 6 -0.95 -16.63 -1.47
C LEU A 6 0.19 -17.51 -0.94
N ILE A 7 0.34 -17.62 0.38
CA ILE A 7 1.36 -18.48 1.00
C ILE A 7 1.17 -19.94 0.58
N LYS A 8 -0.08 -20.43 0.59
CA LYS A 8 -0.38 -21.79 0.12
C LYS A 8 -0.02 -21.99 -1.34
N SER A 9 -0.40 -21.07 -2.22
CA SER A 9 -0.07 -21.15 -3.65
C SER A 9 1.45 -21.12 -3.91
N ILE A 10 2.21 -20.33 -3.15
CA ILE A 10 3.68 -20.31 -3.25
C ILE A 10 4.27 -21.64 -2.77
N ALA A 11 3.75 -22.20 -1.68
CA ALA A 11 4.21 -23.48 -1.14
C ALA A 11 3.96 -24.62 -2.14
N GLU A 12 2.78 -24.64 -2.77
CA GLU A 12 2.39 -25.63 -3.79
C GLU A 12 3.28 -25.55 -5.03
N VAL A 13 3.48 -24.35 -5.60
CA VAL A 13 4.31 -24.15 -6.80
C VAL A 13 5.76 -24.56 -6.56
N ASN A 14 6.30 -24.20 -5.39
CA ASN A 14 7.70 -24.49 -5.05
C ASN A 14 7.90 -25.86 -4.38
N LYS A 15 6.84 -26.66 -4.21
CA LYS A 15 6.87 -27.98 -3.56
C LYS A 15 7.56 -27.94 -2.19
N THR A 16 7.26 -26.92 -1.40
CA THR A 16 7.83 -26.69 -0.08
C THR A 16 6.76 -26.70 1.01
N SER A 17 7.15 -26.68 2.28
CA SER A 17 6.20 -26.63 3.39
C SER A 17 5.54 -25.25 3.51
N ILE A 18 4.29 -25.25 3.95
CA ILE A 18 3.55 -24.01 4.24
C ILE A 18 4.28 -23.19 5.30
N THR A 19 4.79 -23.83 6.35
CA THR A 19 5.50 -23.18 7.45
C THR A 19 6.76 -22.45 6.96
N GLN A 20 7.62 -23.12 6.18
CA GLN A 20 8.82 -22.46 5.63
C GLN A 20 8.47 -21.32 4.68
N THR A 21 7.40 -21.46 3.91
CA THR A 21 6.91 -20.40 3.01
C THR A 21 6.38 -19.20 3.79
N GLU A 22 5.71 -19.44 4.91
CA GLU A 22 5.22 -18.39 5.80
C GLU A 22 6.37 -17.63 6.47
N GLU A 23 7.38 -18.34 6.97
CA GLU A 23 8.60 -17.73 7.53
C GLU A 23 9.32 -16.86 6.49
N PHE A 24 9.51 -17.40 5.28
CA PHE A 24 10.07 -16.64 4.16
C PHE A 24 9.24 -15.40 3.84
N TYR A 25 7.93 -15.56 3.68
CA TYR A 25 7.03 -14.45 3.34
C TYR A 25 7.08 -13.34 4.39
N ASN A 26 7.05 -13.69 5.68
CA ASN A 26 7.11 -12.73 6.76
C ASN A 26 8.46 -11.99 6.80
N SER A 27 9.57 -12.70 6.56
CA SER A 27 10.90 -12.09 6.45
C SER A 27 11.00 -11.13 5.25
N PHE A 28 10.50 -11.56 4.09
CA PHE A 28 10.42 -10.76 2.88
C PHE A 28 9.59 -9.49 3.09
N GLU A 29 8.40 -9.61 3.68
CA GLU A 29 7.49 -8.49 3.97
C GLU A 29 8.16 -7.47 4.91
N ASN A 30 8.83 -7.95 5.96
CA ASN A 30 9.54 -7.08 6.90
C ASN A 30 10.71 -6.34 6.24
N ALA A 31 11.52 -7.02 5.43
CA ALA A 31 12.62 -6.40 4.70
C ALA A 31 12.12 -5.32 3.73
N LEU A 32 11.02 -5.60 3.04
CA LEU A 32 10.40 -4.68 2.09
C LEU A 32 9.85 -3.42 2.79
N ILE A 33 9.16 -3.60 3.92
CA ILE A 33 8.65 -2.48 4.72
C ILE A 33 9.81 -1.60 5.19
N LYS A 34 10.88 -2.19 5.73
CA LYS A 34 12.05 -1.45 6.21
C LYS A 34 12.67 -0.58 5.12
N ALA A 35 12.94 -1.17 3.96
CA ALA A 35 13.53 -0.45 2.83
C ALA A 35 12.63 0.71 2.37
N ILE A 36 11.31 0.48 2.27
CA ILE A 36 10.35 1.53 1.91
C ILE A 36 10.33 2.67 2.96
N THR A 37 10.29 2.33 4.26
CA THR A 37 10.25 3.34 5.33
C THR A 37 11.54 4.13 5.44
N SER A 38 12.67 3.55 5.05
CA SER A 38 13.98 4.22 5.00
C SER A 38 14.20 5.04 3.72
N ASN A 39 13.21 5.15 2.84
CA ASN A 39 13.32 5.77 1.51
C ASN A 39 14.39 5.12 0.61
N GLU A 40 14.67 3.84 0.79
CA GLU A 40 15.61 3.09 -0.05
C GLU A 40 14.93 2.64 -1.37
N GLU A 41 15.74 2.43 -2.41
CA GLU A 41 15.24 1.88 -3.67
C GLU A 41 14.98 0.37 -3.55
N VAL A 42 13.77 -0.07 -3.92
CA VAL A 42 13.40 -1.49 -3.93
C VAL A 42 13.08 -1.94 -5.35
N VAL A 43 13.98 -2.75 -5.93
CA VAL A 43 13.81 -3.41 -7.23
C VAL A 43 13.65 -4.91 -7.00
N LEU A 44 12.49 -5.49 -7.35
CA LEU A 44 12.22 -6.92 -7.11
C LEU A 44 12.77 -7.80 -8.23
N SER A 45 12.48 -7.44 -9.49
CA SER A 45 13.06 -8.04 -10.69
C SER A 45 12.54 -7.28 -11.91
N SER A 46 13.14 -7.50 -13.09
CA SER A 46 12.62 -6.96 -14.35
C SER A 46 11.21 -7.44 -14.69
N LYS A 47 10.80 -8.61 -14.20
CA LYS A 47 9.48 -9.22 -14.46
C LYS A 47 8.39 -8.76 -13.50
N ILE A 48 8.76 -8.40 -12.26
CA ILE A 48 7.81 -7.97 -11.22
C ILE A 48 7.74 -6.45 -11.14
N GLY A 49 8.89 -5.78 -11.23
CA GLY A 49 9.00 -4.32 -11.18
C GLY A 49 9.75 -3.80 -9.95
N LYS A 50 9.53 -2.52 -9.65
CA LYS A 50 10.15 -1.78 -8.57
C LYS A 50 9.15 -0.89 -7.83
N PHE A 51 9.45 -0.54 -6.59
CA PHE A 51 8.68 0.44 -5.83
C PHE A 51 9.17 1.85 -6.16
N ILE A 52 8.23 2.73 -6.49
CA ILE A 52 8.51 4.14 -6.74
C ILE A 52 7.95 4.95 -5.56
N LEU A 53 8.84 5.37 -4.67
CA LEU A 53 8.49 6.24 -3.55
C LEU A 53 8.32 7.67 -4.06
N LYS A 54 7.19 8.29 -3.73
CA LYS A 54 6.89 9.67 -4.12
C LYS A 54 6.75 10.54 -2.88
N THR A 55 7.62 11.51 -2.75
CA THR A 55 7.43 12.58 -1.78
C THR A 55 6.28 13.48 -2.24
N ARG A 56 5.30 13.71 -1.37
CA ARG A 56 4.29 14.75 -1.59
C ARG A 56 4.57 15.91 -0.66
N LYS A 57 4.74 17.11 -1.24
CA LYS A 57 4.82 18.34 -0.45
C LYS A 57 3.47 18.58 0.24
N ALA A 58 3.52 19.16 1.43
CA ALA A 58 2.34 19.72 2.05
C ALA A 58 1.71 20.70 1.06
N HIS A 59 0.41 20.55 0.80
CA HIS A 59 -0.34 21.44 -0.08
C HIS A 59 -1.69 21.72 0.55
N ILE A 60 -2.14 22.95 0.38
CA ILE A 60 -3.49 23.34 0.75
C ILE A 60 -4.41 22.71 -0.31
N THR A 61 -5.31 21.85 0.13
CA THR A 61 -6.39 21.42 -0.75
C THR A 61 -7.29 22.64 -0.97
N PRO A 62 -7.59 23.05 -2.22
CA PRO A 62 -8.49 24.16 -2.46
C PRO A 62 -9.77 23.94 -1.66
N GLU A 63 -10.25 24.96 -0.95
CA GLU A 63 -11.50 24.83 -0.19
C GLU A 63 -12.61 24.39 -1.14
N THR A 64 -13.00 23.13 -1.04
CA THR A 64 -14.12 22.63 -1.81
C THR A 64 -15.37 23.25 -1.20
N LYS A 65 -16.08 24.07 -1.99
CA LYS A 65 -17.40 24.64 -1.63
C LYS A 65 -18.39 23.58 -1.12
N PHE A 66 -18.11 22.31 -1.41
CA PHE A 66 -18.85 21.15 -0.96
C PHE A 66 -17.91 20.13 -0.31
N ILE A 67 -18.30 19.59 0.85
CA ILE A 67 -17.75 18.35 1.39
C ILE A 67 -18.50 17.21 0.74
N ILE A 68 -17.78 16.32 0.05
CA ILE A 68 -18.36 15.08 -0.50
C ILE A 68 -18.05 13.95 0.47
N ASN A 69 -19.09 13.38 1.07
CA ASN A 69 -18.93 12.13 1.79
C ASN A 69 -18.65 11.02 0.76
N LYS A 70 -17.41 10.51 0.73
CA LYS A 70 -16.98 9.49 -0.24
C LYS A 70 -17.72 8.15 -0.11
N GLN A 71 -18.33 7.87 1.03
CA GLN A 71 -19.08 6.62 1.28
C GLN A 71 -20.52 6.73 0.79
N THR A 72 -21.12 7.92 0.82
CA THR A 72 -22.55 8.13 0.50
C THR A 72 -22.78 8.97 -0.76
N GLY A 73 -21.73 9.58 -1.32
CA GLY A 73 -21.81 10.49 -2.46
C GLY A 73 -22.51 11.83 -2.17
N LYS A 74 -23.01 12.04 -0.94
CA LYS A 74 -23.76 13.24 -0.58
C LYS A 74 -22.82 14.45 -0.49
N LYS A 75 -23.21 15.52 -1.20
CA LYS A 75 -22.55 16.82 -1.18
C LYS A 75 -23.21 17.70 -0.12
N GLN A 76 -22.43 18.24 0.81
CA GLN A 76 -22.87 19.26 1.76
C GLN A 76 -22.11 20.55 1.49
N SER A 77 -22.80 21.67 1.31
CA SER A 77 -22.15 22.98 1.16
C SER A 77 -21.49 23.38 2.46
N LYS A 78 -20.22 23.80 2.40
CA LYS A 78 -19.53 24.38 3.55
C LYS A 78 -19.85 25.87 3.57
N GLU A 79 -20.62 26.34 4.54
CA GLU A 79 -20.87 27.77 4.72
C GLU A 79 -19.55 28.43 5.15
N LEU A 80 -19.07 29.36 4.34
CA LEU A 80 -17.84 30.10 4.60
C LEU A 80 -18.09 31.06 5.77
N VAL A 81 -17.54 30.74 6.95
CA VAL A 81 -17.37 31.77 7.98
C VAL A 81 -16.29 32.72 7.47
N LYS A 82 -16.73 33.88 6.97
CA LYS A 82 -15.83 35.00 6.65
C LYS A 82 -15.18 35.48 7.95
N ILE A 83 -13.85 35.37 8.03
CA ILE A 83 -13.03 36.05 9.01
C ILE A 83 -12.67 37.43 8.45
#